data_AF-A0AAN0LYX5-F1
#
_entry.id   AF-A0AAN0LYX5-F1
#
_cell.length_a   1.000
_cell.length_b   1.000
_cell.length_c   1.000
_cell.angle_alpha   90.00
_cell.angle_beta   90.00
_cell.angle_gamma   90.00
#
_symmetry.space_group_name_H-M   'P 1'
#
loop_
_entity.id
_entity.type
_entity.pdbx_description
1 polymer ?
#
loop_
_entity_poly.entity_id
_entity_poly.type
_entity_poly.pdbx_seq_one_letter_code
_entity_poly.pdbx_strand_id
1 'polypeptide(L)'
;MHTHCYERMDLYYDDPDEIGYKTGVTTVIDARTTGALDIGTFYADTRLKKTRVYAMINIAKQGIKTQNELADLNNIDIHMIDQAITKYPDFVIGFKVRMSASVIGDNGIVPLEIAKSIQTQFQKPLMVHIGSNPPLLVDILTRLETGDIVTHIFNGKENGILNHLGRVRKEVWDAHNRGVIFDIGHGRESFSFDVARKRSKNVCCAIRLAVIFTIITVSKGLFIA
;
A
#
# COMPACT_ATOMS: atom_id res chain seq x y z
N MET A 1 9.45 -2.98 -0.68
CA MET A 1 8.56 -2.14 -1.52
C MET A 1 7.44 -1.50 -0.70
N HIS A 2 7.26 -1.86 0.57
CA HIS A 2 6.20 -1.29 1.40
C HIS A 2 6.77 -0.95 2.78
N THR A 3 6.92 0.33 3.05
CA THR A 3 7.31 0.87 4.37
C THR A 3 6.44 2.07 4.72
N HIS A 4 6.51 2.53 5.96
CA HIS A 4 6.01 3.84 6.39
C HIS A 4 7.17 4.53 7.08
N CYS A 5 7.74 5.57 6.47
CA CYS A 5 9.01 6.14 6.93
C CYS A 5 9.07 7.68 6.88
N TYR A 6 7.91 8.32 7.08
CA TYR A 6 7.87 9.76 7.29
C TYR A 6 7.78 10.09 8.78
N GLU A 7 8.92 10.46 9.38
CA GLU A 7 9.11 10.67 10.82
C GLU A 7 8.20 11.71 11.46
N ARG A 8 7.59 12.61 10.67
CA ARG A 8 6.67 13.63 11.18
C ARG A 8 5.21 13.16 11.29
N MET A 9 4.92 11.90 10.98
CA MET A 9 3.58 11.35 11.08
C MET A 9 3.34 10.77 12.48
N ASP A 10 2.15 10.95 13.04
CA ASP A 10 1.85 10.46 14.40
C ASP A 10 1.45 8.98 14.43
N LEU A 11 0.67 8.52 13.44
CA LEU A 11 0.05 7.19 13.46
C LEU A 11 0.98 6.07 13.00
N TYR A 12 1.63 6.28 11.85
CA TYR A 12 2.50 5.28 11.22
C TYR A 12 3.72 6.00 10.67
N TYR A 13 4.86 5.81 11.31
CA TYR A 13 6.13 6.39 10.93
C TYR A 13 7.28 5.46 11.31
N ASP A 14 8.44 5.74 10.73
CA ASP A 14 9.74 5.20 11.12
C ASP A 14 10.84 6.10 10.55
N ASP A 15 12.08 5.92 10.99
CA ASP A 15 13.25 6.53 10.37
C ASP A 15 13.71 5.69 9.16
N PRO A 16 13.79 6.26 7.94
CA PRO A 16 14.32 5.56 6.77
C PRO A 16 15.68 4.88 6.96
N ASP A 17 16.55 5.40 7.83
CA ASP A 17 17.87 4.81 8.10
C ASP A 17 17.81 3.62 9.05
N GLU A 18 16.87 3.62 10.02
CA GLU A 18 16.63 2.50 10.94
C GLU A 18 16.05 1.29 10.22
N ILE A 19 15.10 1.49 9.30
CA ILE A 19 14.50 0.41 8.50
C ILE A 19 15.22 0.15 7.18
N GLY A 20 16.26 0.92 6.88
CA GLY A 20 16.99 0.90 5.63
C GLY A 20 18.38 0.31 5.77
N TYR A 21 19.42 1.12 5.53
CA TYR A 21 20.77 0.57 5.38
C TYR A 21 21.27 -0.15 6.65
N LYS A 22 20.80 0.24 7.84
CA LYS A 22 21.15 -0.43 9.11
C LYS A 22 20.63 -1.87 9.21
N THR A 23 19.60 -2.22 8.43
CA THR A 23 19.05 -3.59 8.32
C THR A 23 19.47 -4.29 7.04
N GLY A 24 20.44 -3.73 6.29
CA GLY A 24 20.90 -4.26 5.01
C GLY A 24 20.02 -3.88 3.82
N VAL A 25 19.03 -3.00 4.00
CA VAL A 25 18.12 -2.55 2.96
C VAL A 25 18.62 -1.23 2.35
N THR A 26 19.06 -1.27 1.09
CA THR A 26 19.63 -0.08 0.44
C THR A 26 18.60 0.94 -0.05
N THR A 27 17.35 0.50 -0.24
CA THR A 27 16.25 1.32 -0.77
C THR A 27 14.93 0.95 -0.10
N VAL A 28 14.20 1.97 0.35
CA VAL A 28 12.85 1.84 0.90
C VAL A 28 11.85 2.62 0.05
N ILE A 29 10.59 2.18 0.08
CA ILE A 29 9.49 2.83 -0.62
C ILE A 29 8.38 3.08 0.39
N ASP A 30 8.16 4.35 0.71
CA ASP A 30 7.04 4.77 1.55
C ASP A 30 5.72 4.51 0.82
N ALA A 31 4.86 3.72 1.45
CA ALA A 31 3.60 3.27 0.89
C ALA A 31 2.45 4.14 1.40
N ARG A 32 2.47 5.44 1.06
CA ARG A 32 1.40 6.47 1.21
C ARG A 32 1.34 7.27 2.48
N THR A 33 2.38 7.28 3.29
CA THR A 33 2.36 8.02 4.55
C THR A 33 1.93 9.47 4.30
N THR A 34 2.45 10.07 3.22
CA THR A 34 2.01 11.39 2.75
C THR A 34 1.09 11.34 1.52
N GLY A 35 0.17 12.31 1.49
CA GLY A 35 -0.47 12.78 0.26
C GLY A 35 0.20 14.05 -0.26
N ALA A 36 -0.44 14.73 -1.21
CA ALA A 36 0.10 15.93 -1.86
C ALA A 36 0.41 17.11 -0.91
N LEU A 37 -0.26 17.23 0.23
CA LEU A 37 -0.05 18.33 1.19
C LEU A 37 1.35 18.27 1.85
N ASP A 38 1.87 17.07 2.11
CA ASP A 38 3.08 16.88 2.92
C ASP A 38 4.25 16.28 2.12
N ILE A 39 4.03 15.88 0.86
CA ILE A 39 5.03 15.20 0.04
C ILE A 39 6.33 16.00 -0.14
N GLY A 40 6.24 17.33 -0.18
CA GLY A 40 7.41 18.21 -0.31
C GLY A 40 8.29 18.23 0.94
N THR A 41 7.66 18.27 2.12
CA THR A 41 8.37 18.18 3.39
C THR A 41 9.00 16.80 3.56
N PHE A 42 8.25 15.74 3.23
CA PHE A 42 8.77 14.38 3.25
C PHE A 42 9.95 14.21 2.29
N TYR A 43 9.85 14.72 1.07
CA TYR A 43 10.98 14.73 0.12
C TYR A 43 12.23 15.38 0.74
N ALA A 44 12.10 16.58 1.30
CA ALA A 44 13.21 17.30 1.91
C ALA A 44 13.86 16.52 3.07
N ASP A 45 13.05 15.95 3.96
CA ASP A 45 13.55 15.17 5.10
C ASP A 45 14.32 13.93 4.62
N THR A 46 13.85 13.24 3.57
CA THR A 46 14.55 12.06 3.04
C THR A 46 15.89 12.39 2.39
N ARG A 47 16.15 13.66 1.99
CA ARG A 47 17.46 14.04 1.43
C ARG A 47 18.56 14.08 2.48
N LEU A 48 18.20 14.04 3.76
CA LEU A 48 19.13 13.97 4.88
C LEU A 48 19.49 12.53 5.27
N LYS A 49 18.87 11.53 4.62
CA LYS A 49 19.02 10.10 4.96
C LYS A 49 20.05 9.42 4.06
N LYS A 50 20.72 8.38 4.58
CA LYS A 50 21.64 7.55 3.80
C LYS A 50 20.88 6.54 2.95
N THR A 51 19.79 5.99 3.47
CA THR A 51 18.92 5.08 2.73
C THR A 51 18.27 5.81 1.56
N ARG A 52 18.21 5.16 0.39
CA ARG A 52 17.45 5.71 -0.75
C ARG A 52 15.96 5.56 -0.48
N VAL A 53 15.24 6.68 -0.49
CA VAL A 53 13.80 6.72 -0.25
C VAL A 53 13.06 7.17 -1.50
N TYR A 54 11.99 6.44 -1.82
CA TYR A 54 10.97 6.81 -2.81
C TYR A 54 9.58 6.78 -2.16
N ALA A 55 8.59 7.39 -2.80
CA ALA A 55 7.21 7.45 -2.30
C ALA A 55 6.21 6.94 -3.33
N MET A 56 5.26 6.14 -2.87
CA MET A 56 3.96 5.95 -3.52
C MET A 56 2.99 6.91 -2.86
N ILE A 57 2.61 7.99 -3.54
CA ILE A 57 1.78 9.05 -2.95
C ILE A 57 0.36 8.54 -2.67
N ASN A 58 -0.22 8.91 -1.53
CA ASN A 58 -1.63 8.65 -1.28
C ASN A 58 -2.51 9.48 -2.24
N ILE A 59 -3.57 8.88 -2.79
CA ILE A 59 -4.54 9.64 -3.58
C ILE A 59 -5.33 10.66 -2.75
N ALA A 60 -5.44 10.45 -1.43
CA ALA A 60 -5.94 11.46 -0.51
C ALA A 60 -4.83 12.49 -0.21
N LYS A 61 -5.13 13.78 -0.40
CA LYS A 61 -4.19 14.92 -0.26
C LYS A 61 -3.47 14.98 1.09
N GLN A 62 -4.09 14.50 2.15
CA GLN A 62 -3.56 14.51 3.52
C GLN A 62 -2.75 13.27 3.91
N GLY A 63 -2.65 12.25 3.05
CA GLY A 63 -2.02 10.98 3.42
C GLY A 63 -2.78 10.26 4.54
N ILE A 64 -2.05 9.66 5.47
CA ILE A 64 -2.64 8.79 6.52
C ILE A 64 -2.75 9.46 7.88
N LYS A 65 -2.92 10.78 7.90
CA LYS A 65 -3.19 11.55 9.12
C LYS A 65 -4.46 11.08 9.84
N THR A 66 -5.39 10.46 9.11
CA THR A 66 -6.56 9.78 9.65
C THR A 66 -6.59 8.32 9.22
N GLN A 67 -7.32 7.50 9.96
CA GLN A 67 -7.49 6.08 9.61
C GLN A 67 -8.37 5.88 8.35
N ASN A 68 -9.21 6.87 8.03
CA ASN A 68 -10.26 6.83 7.03
C ASN A 68 -10.19 7.98 6.02
N GLU A 69 -9.00 8.27 5.51
CA GLU A 69 -8.72 9.35 4.57
C GLU A 69 -9.53 9.29 3.26
N LEU A 70 -10.15 8.14 2.94
CA LEU A 70 -10.98 7.93 1.75
C LEU A 70 -12.49 7.86 2.06
N ALA A 71 -12.91 8.15 3.29
CA ALA A 71 -14.33 8.26 3.65
C ALA A 71 -14.98 9.53 3.09
N ASP A 72 -14.22 10.62 2.97
CA ASP A 72 -14.62 11.84 2.26
C ASP A 72 -13.84 11.95 0.95
N LEU A 73 -14.54 11.84 -0.18
CA LEU A 73 -13.94 11.91 -1.51
C LEU A 73 -13.38 13.30 -1.84
N ASN A 74 -13.78 14.36 -1.12
CA ASN A 74 -13.19 15.70 -1.25
C ASN A 74 -11.72 15.76 -0.79
N ASN A 75 -11.24 14.69 -0.15
CA ASN A 75 -9.82 14.52 0.15
C ASN A 75 -8.99 14.18 -1.09
N ILE A 76 -9.60 13.75 -2.19
CA ILE A 76 -8.89 13.44 -3.43
C ILE A 76 -8.85 14.70 -4.30
N ASP A 77 -7.64 15.21 -4.55
CA ASP A 77 -7.42 16.38 -5.39
C ASP A 77 -6.40 16.04 -6.49
N ILE A 78 -6.91 15.83 -7.70
CA ILE A 78 -6.11 15.39 -8.86
C ILE A 78 -5.09 16.47 -9.26
N HIS A 79 -5.45 17.75 -9.12
CA HIS A 79 -4.56 18.86 -9.46
C HIS A 79 -3.38 18.93 -8.48
N MET A 80 -3.62 18.74 -7.19
CA MET A 80 -2.53 18.66 -6.21
C MET A 80 -1.62 17.44 -6.44
N ILE A 81 -2.19 16.30 -6.87
CA ILE A 81 -1.40 15.12 -7.26
C ILE A 81 -0.51 15.44 -8.46
N ASP A 82 -1.06 16.08 -9.50
CA ASP A 82 -0.30 16.49 -10.69
C ASP A 82 0.88 17.41 -10.32
N GLN A 83 0.61 18.42 -9.50
CA GLN A 83 1.66 19.31 -8.99
C GLN A 83 2.75 18.55 -8.23
N ALA A 84 2.36 17.60 -7.38
CA ALA A 84 3.30 16.79 -6.60
C ALA A 84 4.19 15.92 -7.49
N ILE A 85 3.62 15.19 -8.45
CA ILE A 85 4.39 14.30 -9.33
C ILE A 85 5.24 15.08 -10.33
N THR A 86 4.79 16.27 -10.75
CA THR A 86 5.55 17.15 -11.64
C THR A 86 6.73 17.78 -10.91
N LYS A 87 6.55 18.17 -9.64
CA LYS A 87 7.61 18.78 -8.83
C LYS A 87 8.64 17.77 -8.33
N TYR A 88 8.23 16.53 -8.07
CA TYR A 88 9.10 15.48 -7.52
C TYR A 88 9.06 14.18 -8.35
N PRO A 89 9.40 14.23 -9.65
CA PRO A 89 9.14 13.14 -10.59
C PRO A 89 9.93 11.85 -10.29
N ASP A 90 11.15 12.01 -9.76
CA ASP A 90 12.04 10.89 -9.41
C ASP A 90 11.78 10.34 -8.00
N PHE A 91 11.10 11.11 -7.15
CA PHE A 91 10.77 10.69 -5.79
C PHE A 91 9.42 10.00 -5.73
N VAL A 92 8.40 10.57 -6.40
CA VAL A 92 7.05 10.00 -6.47
C VAL A 92 6.97 9.01 -7.63
N ILE A 93 7.06 7.73 -7.29
CA ILE A 93 7.17 6.62 -8.25
C ILE A 93 5.84 5.91 -8.51
N GLY A 94 4.75 6.38 -7.92
CA GLY A 94 3.40 5.85 -8.16
C GLY A 94 2.38 6.30 -7.14
N PHE A 95 1.20 5.70 -7.21
CA PHE A 95 0.03 6.01 -6.41
C PHE A 95 -0.32 4.87 -5.47
N LYS A 96 -1.01 5.19 -4.39
CA LYS A 96 -1.46 4.20 -3.42
C LYS A 96 -2.88 4.50 -2.95
N VAL A 97 -3.70 3.46 -2.94
CA VAL A 97 -5.08 3.48 -2.45
C VAL A 97 -5.30 2.36 -1.42
N ARG A 98 -6.16 2.61 -0.41
CA ARG A 98 -6.56 1.64 0.62
C ARG A 98 -8.01 1.23 0.44
N MET A 99 -8.24 0.00 0.00
CA MET A 99 -9.58 -0.56 -0.20
C MET A 99 -9.91 -1.54 0.94
N SER A 100 -10.39 -0.98 2.05
CA SER A 100 -10.80 -1.71 3.26
C SER A 100 -11.86 -0.93 4.02
N ALA A 101 -12.78 -1.63 4.70
CA ALA A 101 -13.96 -1.08 5.36
C ALA A 101 -13.67 0.12 6.27
N SER A 102 -12.61 0.02 7.08
CA SER A 102 -12.21 1.07 8.02
C SER A 102 -11.69 2.35 7.36
N VAL A 103 -11.52 2.35 6.04
CA VAL A 103 -10.84 3.43 5.31
C VAL A 103 -11.77 4.20 4.39
N ILE A 104 -12.59 3.46 3.64
CA ILE A 104 -13.38 4.00 2.52
C ILE A 104 -14.71 4.62 2.94
N GLY A 105 -15.12 4.47 4.22
CA GLY A 105 -16.47 4.82 4.65
C GLY A 105 -17.52 4.07 3.82
N ASP A 106 -18.51 4.79 3.33
CA ASP A 106 -19.60 4.23 2.52
C ASP A 106 -19.35 4.30 1.00
N ASN A 107 -18.14 4.70 0.57
CA ASN A 107 -17.84 4.95 -0.85
C ASN A 107 -17.66 3.68 -1.69
N GLY A 108 -17.71 2.49 -1.09
CA GLY A 108 -17.56 1.21 -1.79
C GLY A 108 -16.30 1.15 -2.66
N ILE A 109 -16.48 0.85 -3.96
CA ILE A 109 -15.37 0.68 -4.91
C ILE A 109 -14.86 1.99 -5.52
N VAL A 110 -15.61 3.09 -5.35
CA VAL A 110 -15.37 4.38 -6.02
C VAL A 110 -13.94 4.91 -5.84
N PRO A 111 -13.30 4.85 -4.64
CA PRO A 111 -11.91 5.31 -4.49
C PRO A 111 -10.91 4.58 -5.40
N LEU A 112 -11.15 3.30 -5.70
CA LEU A 112 -10.30 2.54 -6.63
C LEU A 112 -10.50 3.02 -8.07
N GLU A 113 -11.73 3.31 -8.48
CA GLU A 113 -12.03 3.79 -9.84
C GLU A 113 -11.40 5.17 -10.09
N ILE A 114 -11.42 6.04 -9.08
CA ILE A 114 -10.68 7.31 -9.11
C ILE A 114 -9.18 7.05 -9.19
N ALA A 115 -8.63 6.12 -8.39
CA ALA A 115 -7.21 5.78 -8.43
C ALA A 115 -6.77 5.22 -9.81
N LYS A 116 -7.62 4.40 -10.46
CA LYS A 116 -7.38 3.90 -11.82
C LYS A 116 -7.42 5.03 -12.85
N SER A 117 -8.30 6.00 -12.67
CA SER A 117 -8.36 7.19 -13.54
C SER A 117 -7.08 8.04 -13.43
N ILE A 118 -6.60 8.27 -12.20
CA ILE A 118 -5.33 8.94 -11.91
C ILE A 118 -4.16 8.17 -12.53
N GLN A 119 -4.12 6.85 -12.36
CA GLN A 119 -3.09 5.99 -12.97
C GLN A 119 -3.09 6.12 -14.49
N THR A 120 -4.25 6.05 -15.14
CA THR A 120 -4.36 6.18 -16.60
C THR A 120 -3.92 7.56 -17.07
N GLN A 121 -4.25 8.62 -16.32
CA GLN A 121 -3.85 9.98 -16.67
C GLN A 121 -2.32 10.18 -16.60
N PHE A 122 -1.69 9.69 -15.53
CA PHE A 122 -0.29 10.00 -15.23
C PHE A 122 0.70 8.88 -15.52
N GLN A 123 0.22 7.70 -15.94
CA GLN A 123 1.03 6.56 -16.39
C GLN A 123 2.11 6.13 -15.36
N LYS A 124 1.78 6.18 -14.07
CA LYS A 124 2.63 5.67 -12.98
C LYS A 124 1.97 4.47 -12.28
N PRO A 125 2.75 3.54 -11.71
CA PRO A 125 2.24 2.38 -10.99
C PRO A 125 1.19 2.71 -9.92
N LEU A 126 0.20 1.83 -9.76
CA LEU A 126 -0.79 1.89 -8.69
C LEU A 126 -0.61 0.70 -7.74
N MET A 127 -0.54 0.98 -6.44
CA MET A 127 -0.57 -0.04 -5.40
C MET A 127 -1.87 0.00 -4.59
N VAL A 128 -2.53 -1.14 -4.46
CA VAL A 128 -3.84 -1.31 -3.82
C VAL A 128 -3.67 -2.15 -2.56
N HIS A 129 -4.12 -1.60 -1.42
CA HIS A 129 -4.17 -2.32 -0.15
C HIS A 129 -5.53 -3.00 -0.08
N ILE A 130 -5.53 -4.28 0.23
CA ILE A 130 -6.74 -5.06 0.49
C ILE A 130 -6.89 -5.32 1.99
N GLY A 131 -8.13 -5.32 2.47
CA GLY A 131 -8.44 -5.55 3.88
C GLY A 131 -9.85 -6.11 4.06
N SER A 132 -10.52 -5.68 5.12
CA SER A 132 -11.88 -6.14 5.43
C SER A 132 -12.88 -5.61 4.40
N ASN A 133 -13.86 -6.43 4.04
CA ASN A 133 -15.02 -6.01 3.25
C ASN A 133 -15.86 -5.00 4.05
N PRO A 134 -16.45 -3.95 3.43
CA PRO A 134 -16.37 -3.54 2.02
C PRO A 134 -15.05 -2.88 1.57
N PRO A 135 -14.66 -2.98 0.27
CA PRO A 135 -15.32 -3.75 -0.79
C PRO A 135 -14.83 -5.21 -0.83
N LEU A 136 -15.53 -6.06 -1.60
CA LEU A 136 -15.14 -7.46 -1.74
C LEU A 136 -13.82 -7.56 -2.52
N LEU A 137 -12.99 -8.54 -2.16
CA LEU A 137 -11.73 -8.79 -2.83
C LEU A 137 -11.88 -8.98 -4.34
N VAL A 138 -12.92 -9.70 -4.78
CA VAL A 138 -13.19 -9.93 -6.20
C VAL A 138 -13.47 -8.62 -6.95
N ASP A 139 -14.19 -7.68 -6.35
CA ASP A 139 -14.48 -6.38 -6.96
C ASP A 139 -13.22 -5.55 -7.13
N ILE A 140 -12.28 -5.66 -6.19
CA ILE A 140 -10.97 -5.02 -6.29
C ILE A 140 -10.17 -5.68 -7.42
N LEU A 141 -9.94 -7.00 -7.32
CA LEU A 141 -9.03 -7.73 -8.21
C LEU A 141 -9.47 -7.70 -9.67
N THR A 142 -10.77 -7.73 -9.96
CA THR A 142 -11.31 -7.69 -11.33
C THR A 142 -11.05 -6.37 -12.04
N ARG A 143 -10.81 -5.28 -11.31
CA ARG A 143 -10.48 -3.94 -11.85
C ARG A 143 -8.99 -3.70 -12.03
N LEU A 144 -8.15 -4.64 -11.59
CA LEU A 144 -6.70 -4.52 -11.71
C LEU A 144 -6.18 -5.16 -12.99
N GLU A 145 -5.18 -4.50 -13.55
CA GLU A 145 -4.55 -4.80 -14.83
C GLU A 145 -3.08 -5.17 -14.63
N THR A 146 -2.42 -5.52 -15.73
CA THR A 146 -0.99 -5.85 -15.71
C THR A 146 -0.16 -4.71 -15.10
N GLY A 147 0.74 -5.04 -14.17
CA GLY A 147 1.59 -4.06 -13.50
C GLY A 147 0.97 -3.39 -12.26
N ASP A 148 -0.34 -3.52 -12.03
CA ASP A 148 -0.94 -3.09 -10.75
C ASP A 148 -0.39 -3.94 -9.61
N ILE A 149 -0.19 -3.32 -8.45
CA ILE A 149 0.36 -3.99 -7.27
C ILE A 149 -0.73 -4.19 -6.23
N VAL A 150 -0.96 -5.41 -5.77
CA VAL A 150 -1.80 -5.70 -4.60
C VAL A 150 -0.90 -6.01 -3.42
N THR A 151 -0.99 -5.23 -2.35
CA THR A 151 -0.26 -5.46 -1.10
C THR A 151 -1.14 -6.10 -0.03
N HIS A 152 -0.53 -6.72 0.98
CA HIS A 152 -1.19 -7.52 2.03
C HIS A 152 -1.84 -8.79 1.48
N ILE A 153 -1.25 -9.40 0.45
CA ILE A 153 -1.82 -10.58 -0.21
C ILE A 153 -1.99 -11.78 0.74
N PHE A 154 -1.23 -11.82 1.83
CA PHE A 154 -1.29 -12.89 2.83
C PHE A 154 -1.99 -12.49 4.14
N ASN A 155 -2.84 -11.46 4.12
CA ASN A 155 -3.66 -11.14 5.28
C ASN A 155 -4.59 -12.32 5.63
N GLY A 156 -4.87 -12.49 6.93
CA GLY A 156 -5.69 -13.57 7.47
C GLY A 156 -7.19 -13.26 7.55
N LYS A 157 -7.66 -12.18 6.93
CA LYS A 157 -9.04 -11.71 7.05
C LYS A 157 -9.98 -12.58 6.20
N GLU A 158 -11.28 -12.55 6.51
CA GLU A 158 -12.30 -13.31 5.76
C GLU A 158 -12.37 -12.91 4.28
N ASN A 159 -12.20 -11.62 4.00
CA ASN A 159 -12.08 -11.04 2.67
C ASN A 159 -10.67 -11.24 2.04
N GLY A 160 -9.84 -12.12 2.61
CA GLY A 160 -8.51 -12.47 2.12
C GLY A 160 -8.54 -13.50 0.99
N ILE A 161 -7.35 -13.95 0.58
CA ILE A 161 -7.18 -14.77 -0.64
C ILE A 161 -7.68 -16.22 -0.55
N LEU A 162 -7.98 -16.71 0.66
CA LEU A 162 -8.48 -18.06 0.87
C LEU A 162 -10.00 -18.05 0.95
N ASN A 163 -10.62 -19.07 0.38
CA ASN A 163 -12.04 -19.37 0.57
C ASN A 163 -12.27 -20.16 1.88
N HIS A 164 -13.54 -20.45 2.19
CA HIS A 164 -13.94 -21.22 3.38
C HIS A 164 -13.35 -22.65 3.44
N LEU A 165 -12.92 -23.20 2.29
CA LEU A 165 -12.23 -24.50 2.22
C LEU A 165 -10.71 -24.39 2.38
N GLY A 166 -10.19 -23.19 2.66
CA GLY A 166 -8.75 -22.93 2.78
C GLY A 166 -7.99 -22.99 1.45
N ARG A 167 -8.69 -22.93 0.31
CA ARG A 167 -8.09 -22.90 -1.03
C ARG A 167 -8.01 -21.47 -1.54
N VAL A 168 -6.97 -21.18 -2.33
CA VAL A 168 -6.84 -19.87 -3.00
C VAL A 168 -8.03 -19.65 -3.93
N ARG A 169 -8.67 -18.49 -3.81
CA ARG A 169 -9.84 -18.09 -4.61
C ARG A 169 -9.49 -17.95 -6.09
N LYS A 170 -10.46 -18.17 -6.99
CA LYS A 170 -10.24 -18.16 -8.44
C LYS A 170 -9.81 -16.78 -8.94
N GLU A 171 -10.44 -15.72 -8.45
CA GLU A 171 -10.16 -14.34 -8.81
C GLU A 171 -8.71 -13.91 -8.51
N VAL A 172 -8.06 -14.54 -7.53
CA VAL A 172 -6.64 -14.34 -7.22
C VAL A 172 -5.76 -14.93 -8.32
N TRP A 173 -6.10 -16.14 -8.81
CA TRP A 173 -5.41 -16.73 -9.95
C TRP A 173 -5.65 -15.96 -11.23
N ASP A 174 -6.88 -15.52 -11.47
CA ASP A 174 -7.21 -14.72 -12.65
C ASP A 174 -6.42 -13.40 -12.65
N ALA A 175 -6.33 -12.71 -11.50
CA ALA A 175 -5.54 -11.49 -11.35
C ALA A 175 -4.05 -11.75 -11.57
N HIS A 176 -3.52 -12.82 -10.99
CA HIS A 176 -2.12 -13.20 -11.21
C HIS A 176 -1.83 -13.46 -12.70
N ASN A 177 -2.68 -14.24 -13.37
CA ASN A 177 -2.54 -14.56 -14.79
C ASN A 177 -2.68 -13.32 -15.69
N ARG A 178 -3.44 -12.31 -15.26
CA ARG A 178 -3.50 -10.99 -15.92
C ARG A 178 -2.22 -10.15 -15.76
N GLY A 179 -1.30 -10.54 -14.89
CA GLY A 179 -0.06 -9.80 -14.61
C GLY A 179 -0.12 -8.85 -13.42
N VAL A 180 -1.10 -9.01 -12.52
CA VAL A 180 -1.13 -8.27 -11.25
C VAL A 180 0.02 -8.73 -10.35
N ILE A 181 0.75 -7.78 -9.80
CA ILE A 181 1.91 -8.01 -8.93
C ILE A 181 1.42 -8.17 -7.49
N PHE A 182 1.78 -9.28 -6.85
CA PHE A 182 1.44 -9.52 -5.45
C PHE A 182 2.62 -9.17 -4.54
N ASP A 183 2.33 -8.26 -3.60
CA ASP A 183 3.24 -7.79 -2.56
C ASP A 183 2.75 -8.29 -1.18
N ILE A 184 3.69 -8.69 -0.33
CA ILE A 184 3.36 -9.26 0.98
C ILE A 184 2.86 -8.17 1.93
N GLY A 185 3.57 -7.05 2.03
CA GLY A 185 3.28 -5.98 2.98
C GLY A 185 2.93 -6.50 4.38
N HIS A 186 3.86 -7.16 5.10
CA HIS A 186 3.52 -7.95 6.28
C HIS A 186 2.62 -7.22 7.29
N GLY A 187 2.99 -5.97 7.64
CA GLY A 187 2.22 -5.13 8.57
C GLY A 187 1.95 -5.80 9.93
N ARG A 188 1.19 -5.13 10.80
CA ARG A 188 0.78 -5.72 12.09
C ARG A 188 -0.36 -6.73 11.94
N GLU A 189 -1.31 -6.45 11.04
CA GLU A 189 -2.54 -7.24 10.85
C GLU A 189 -2.72 -7.76 9.41
N SER A 190 -1.65 -7.74 8.63
CA SER A 190 -1.70 -7.96 7.18
C SER A 190 -0.97 -9.24 6.73
N PHE A 191 -0.56 -10.08 7.67
CA PHE A 191 0.12 -11.35 7.39
C PHE A 191 -0.34 -12.47 8.32
N SER A 192 -0.63 -13.63 7.72
CA SER A 192 -0.93 -14.87 8.41
C SER A 192 -0.02 -15.98 7.90
N PHE A 193 0.71 -16.63 8.81
CA PHE A 193 1.51 -17.81 8.49
C PHE A 193 0.67 -18.95 7.92
N ASP A 194 -0.58 -19.10 8.36
CA ASP A 194 -1.47 -20.12 7.81
C ASP A 194 -1.83 -19.85 6.36
N VAL A 195 -2.12 -18.59 6.03
CA VAL A 195 -2.37 -18.18 4.64
C VAL A 195 -1.10 -18.39 3.80
N ALA A 196 0.05 -17.97 4.33
CA ALA A 196 1.34 -18.15 3.66
C ALA A 196 1.76 -19.64 3.53
N ARG A 197 1.26 -20.55 4.38
CA ARG A 197 1.52 -22.00 4.27
C ARG A 197 0.55 -22.69 3.31
N LYS A 198 -0.74 -22.33 3.36
CA LYS A 198 -1.82 -22.94 2.55
C LYS A 198 -1.80 -22.48 1.08
N ARG A 199 -0.93 -21.54 0.73
CA ARG A 199 -0.69 -21.14 -0.66
C ARG A 199 -0.22 -22.33 -1.50
N SER A 200 -0.64 -22.36 -2.77
CA SER A 200 -0.08 -23.29 -3.75
C SER A 200 1.37 -22.90 -4.09
N LYS A 201 2.25 -23.88 -4.32
CA LYS A 201 3.65 -23.67 -4.76
C LYS A 201 3.75 -22.70 -5.96
N ASN A 202 2.73 -22.65 -6.82
CA ASN A 202 2.73 -21.79 -8.01
C ASN A 202 2.50 -20.29 -7.70
N VAL A 203 1.79 -19.94 -6.61
CA VAL A 203 1.67 -18.53 -6.15
C VAL A 203 3.01 -18.03 -5.60
N CYS A 204 3.92 -18.92 -5.18
CA CYS A 204 5.24 -18.54 -4.67
C CYS A 204 6.14 -17.91 -5.74
N CYS A 205 6.13 -18.44 -6.97
CA CYS A 205 6.96 -17.92 -8.06
C CYS A 205 6.48 -16.55 -8.57
N ALA A 206 5.19 -16.25 -8.35
CA ALA A 206 4.51 -15.03 -8.74
C ALA A 206 4.74 -13.84 -7.82
N ILE A 207 4.94 -14.11 -6.53
CA ILE A 207 5.07 -13.07 -5.52
C ILE A 207 6.48 -12.53 -5.61
N ARG A 208 6.62 -11.27 -6.04
CA ARG A 208 7.84 -10.52 -5.77
C ARG A 208 7.92 -10.36 -4.25
N LEU A 209 8.80 -11.14 -3.62
CA LEU A 209 9.16 -10.94 -2.22
C LEU A 209 9.82 -9.57 -2.09
N ALA A 210 9.03 -8.55 -1.83
CA ALA A 210 9.52 -7.32 -1.27
C ALA A 210 9.37 -7.38 0.24
N VAL A 211 10.09 -8.32 0.85
CA VAL A 211 10.25 -8.37 2.30
C VAL A 211 11.20 -7.24 2.67
N ILE A 212 10.64 -6.08 3.02
CA ILE A 212 11.32 -5.19 3.93
C ILE A 212 10.64 -5.47 5.27
N PHE A 213 11.39 -6.06 6.19
CA PHE A 213 10.98 -6.12 7.58
C PHE A 213 10.86 -4.67 8.07
N THR A 214 9.65 -4.10 8.04
CA THR A 214 9.32 -3.10 9.05
C THR A 214 9.21 -3.89 10.35
N ILE A 215 10.33 -4.09 11.03
CA ILE A 215 10.27 -4.30 12.48
C ILE A 215 9.69 -2.97 12.97
N ILE A 216 8.38 -2.93 13.18
CA ILE A 216 7.78 -1.87 13.96
C ILE A 216 8.39 -2.07 15.35
N THR A 217 9.52 -1.43 15.60
CA THR A 217 9.97 -1.18 16.96
C THR A 217 8.91 -0.25 17.52
N VAL A 218 7.88 -0.82 18.17
CA VAL A 218 6.96 -0.09 19.03
C VAL A 218 7.80 0.41 20.20
N SER A 219 8.61 1.44 19.97
CA SER A 219 9.22 2.23 21.01
C SER A 219 8.16 3.22 21.48
N LYS A 220 7.34 2.73 22.43
CA LYS A 220 6.36 3.40 23.30
C LYS A 220 5.00 2.72 23.17
N GLY A 221 4.67 1.99 24.24
CA GLY A 221 3.64 0.97 24.27
C GLY A 221 2.24 1.49 24.00
N LEU A 222 1.50 0.70 23.21
CA LEU A 222 0.11 0.38 23.52
C LEU A 222 -0.21 -0.98 22.85
N PHE A 223 -0.06 -2.04 23.63
CA PHE A 223 -0.70 -3.31 23.37
C PHE A 223 -2.15 -3.16 23.81
N ILE A 224 -3.09 -3.13 22.87
CA ILE A 224 -4.48 -3.52 23.15
C ILE A 224 -4.86 -4.53 22.07
N ALA A 225 -5.44 -5.63 22.55
CA ALA A 225 -5.81 -6.84 21.85
C ALA A 225 -6.81 -6.63 20.70
#